data_AF-A0A497BVL9-F1
#
_entry.id   AF-A0A497BVL9-F1
#
_cell.length_a   1.000
_cell.length_b   1.000
_cell.length_c   1.000
_cell.angle_alpha   90.00
_cell.angle_beta   90.00
_cell.angle_gamma   90.00
#
_symmetry.space_group_name_H-M   'P 1'
#
loop_
_entity.id
_entity.type
_entity.pdbx_description
1 polymer ?
#
loop_
_entity_poly.entity_id
_entity_poly.type
_entity_poly.pdbx_seq_one_letter_code
_entity_poly.pdbx_strand_id
1 'polypeptide(L)'
;MSGSIEQCILDHLTFSYGAERAPALLEQLCTILDKFRQRSSHPGTAVEHSIPPEQLTGRDVILITYGDQVAESGKPPLQTLSEVLETHAKGVI
;
A
#
# COMPACT_ATOMS: atom_id res chain seq x y z
N MET A 1 -6.18 26.23 2.75
CA MET A 1 -6.66 26.15 1.36
C MET A 1 -7.02 24.71 1.10
N SER A 2 -8.25 24.30 1.45
CA SER A 2 -8.72 22.94 1.23
C SER A 2 -9.26 22.84 -0.19
N GLY A 3 -8.36 22.68 -1.16
CA GLY A 3 -8.74 22.20 -2.49
C GLY A 3 -9.25 20.76 -2.39
N SER A 4 -10.10 20.34 -3.31
CA SER A 4 -10.41 18.92 -3.50
C SER A 4 -9.10 18.13 -3.65
N ILE A 5 -9.04 16.88 -3.18
CA ILE A 5 -7.87 15.99 -3.35
C ILE A 5 -7.45 15.95 -4.83
N GLU A 6 -8.43 15.96 -5.74
CA GLU A 6 -8.21 16.04 -7.17
C GLU A 6 -7.42 17.28 -7.61
N GLN A 7 -7.71 18.45 -7.00
CA GLN A 7 -6.98 19.69 -7.27
C GLN A 7 -5.54 19.59 -6.78
N CYS A 8 -5.32 19.00 -5.60
CA CYS A 8 -3.96 18.79 -5.08
C CYS A 8 -3.14 17.89 -6.01
N ILE A 9 -3.73 16.81 -6.51
CA ILE A 9 -3.10 15.92 -7.49
C ILE A 9 -2.81 16.67 -8.78
N LEU A 10 -3.75 17.47 -9.28
CA LEU A 10 -3.56 18.28 -10.49
C LEU A 10 -2.42 19.28 -10.34
N ASP A 11 -2.31 19.94 -9.19
CA ASP A 11 -1.24 20.90 -8.90
C ASP A 11 0.14 20.19 -8.92
N HIS A 12 0.23 18.99 -8.34
CA HIS A 12 1.45 18.18 -8.40
C HIS A 12 1.79 17.71 -9.82
N LEU A 13 0.80 17.25 -10.58
CA LEU A 13 0.99 16.85 -11.97
C LEU A 13 1.44 18.04 -12.82
N THR A 14 0.88 19.22 -12.58
CA THR A 14 1.26 20.47 -13.25
C THR A 14 2.69 20.85 -12.91
N PHE A 15 3.09 20.74 -11.65
CA PHE A 15 4.45 21.01 -11.20
C PHE A 15 5.48 20.06 -11.86
N SER A 16 5.19 18.76 -11.93
CA SER A 16 6.15 17.76 -12.43
C SER A 16 6.17 17.61 -13.96
N TYR A 17 5.02 17.74 -14.62
CA TYR A 17 4.85 17.41 -16.05
C TYR A 17 4.41 18.58 -16.93
N GLY A 18 4.18 19.75 -16.32
CA GLY A 18 3.73 20.95 -17.00
C GLY A 18 2.21 21.03 -17.17
N ALA A 19 1.71 22.27 -17.27
CA ALA A 19 0.28 22.56 -17.36
C ALA A 19 -0.40 21.98 -18.62
N GLU A 20 0.36 21.75 -19.70
CA GLU A 20 -0.18 21.17 -20.94
C GLU A 20 -0.53 19.69 -20.78
N ARG A 21 0.24 18.93 -20.00
CA ARG A 21 0.08 17.47 -19.86
C ARG A 21 -0.71 17.05 -18.63
N ALA A 22 -0.71 17.88 -17.60
CA ALA A 22 -1.33 17.56 -16.32
C ALA A 22 -2.82 17.17 -16.39
N PRO A 23 -3.69 17.84 -17.19
CA PRO A 23 -5.10 17.45 -17.27
C PRO A 23 -5.30 16.04 -17.85
N ALA A 24 -4.58 15.70 -18.92
CA ALA A 24 -4.68 14.37 -19.54
C ALA A 24 -4.14 13.26 -18.61
N LEU A 25 -3.08 13.55 -17.85
CA LEU A 25 -2.55 12.62 -16.86
C LEU A 25 -3.51 12.39 -15.69
N LEU A 26 -4.21 13.45 -15.24
CA LEU A 26 -5.21 13.34 -14.20
C LEU A 26 -6.36 12.42 -14.64
N GLU A 27 -6.87 12.58 -15.86
CA GLU A 27 -7.93 11.73 -16.41
C GLU A 27 -7.51 10.25 -16.48
N GLN A 28 -6.27 10.00 -16.94
CA GLN A 28 -5.70 8.65 -16.97
C GLN A 28 -5.56 8.05 -15.58
N LEU A 29 -5.09 8.84 -14.61
CA LEU A 29 -4.96 8.41 -13.22
C LEU A 29 -6.33 8.06 -12.62
N CYS A 30 -7.35 8.89 -12.80
CA CYS A 30 -8.71 8.61 -12.35
C CYS A 30 -9.23 7.30 -12.95
N THR A 31 -8.99 7.06 -14.24
CA THR A 31 -9.37 5.80 -14.91
C THR A 31 -8.69 4.58 -14.29
N ILE A 32 -7.40 4.69 -13.93
CA ILE A 32 -6.67 3.60 -13.27
C ILE A 32 -7.21 3.34 -11.87
N LEU A 33 -7.49 4.41 -11.10
CA LEU A 33 -8.06 4.32 -9.75
C LEU A 33 -9.46 3.70 -9.77
N ASP A 34 -10.29 4.06 -10.75
CA ASP A 34 -11.61 3.46 -10.92
C ASP A 34 -11.53 1.97 -11.23
N LYS A 35 -10.62 1.57 -12.12
CA LYS A 35 -10.35 0.15 -12.42
C LYS A 35 -9.86 -0.60 -11.19
N PHE A 36 -8.97 0.01 -10.40
CA PHE A 36 -8.50 -0.56 -9.15
C PHE A 36 -9.65 -0.73 -8.15
N ARG A 37 -10.47 0.31 -7.95
CA ARG A 37 -11.64 0.26 -7.06
C ARG A 37 -12.60 -0.86 -7.46
N GLN A 38 -12.89 -1.01 -8.76
CA GLN A 38 -13.75 -2.08 -9.26
C GLN A 38 -13.18 -3.47 -8.99
N ARG A 39 -11.86 -3.66 -9.14
CA ARG A 39 -11.17 -4.94 -8.91
C ARG A 39 -11.03 -5.27 -7.42
N SER A 40 -10.81 -4.27 -6.59
CA SER A 40 -10.56 -4.41 -5.14
C SER A 40 -11.83 -4.48 -4.30
N SER A 41 -13.02 -4.48 -4.92
CA SER A 41 -14.32 -4.76 -4.26
C SER A 41 -14.47 -6.20 -3.73
N HIS A 42 -13.38 -7.00 -3.69
CA HIS A 42 -13.40 -8.31 -3.04
C HIS A 42 -13.35 -8.11 -1.52
N PRO A 43 -14.29 -8.70 -0.75
CA PRO A 43 -14.31 -8.62 0.70
C PRO A 43 -13.02 -9.27 1.25
N GLY A 44 -12.13 -8.46 1.80
CA GLY A 44 -10.82 -8.88 2.32
C GLY A 44 -9.61 -8.07 1.83
N THR A 45 -9.76 -7.19 0.83
CA THR A 45 -8.63 -6.36 0.33
C THR A 45 -8.78 -4.86 0.59
N ALA A 46 -9.97 -4.40 0.98
CA ALA A 46 -10.25 -3.00 1.23
C ALA A 46 -10.34 -2.71 2.74
N VAL A 47 -9.32 -2.04 3.27
CA VAL A 47 -9.47 -1.00 4.31
C VAL A 47 -9.67 -1.44 5.79
N GLU A 48 -9.49 -2.71 6.17
CA GLU A 48 -9.57 -3.06 7.63
C GLU A 48 -8.25 -2.99 8.42
N HIS A 49 -7.08 -2.92 7.77
CA HIS A 49 -5.78 -3.04 8.46
C HIS A 49 -4.77 -1.92 8.19
N SER A 50 -5.22 -0.78 7.67
CA SER A 50 -4.34 0.38 7.59
C SER A 50 -4.40 1.12 8.92
N ILE A 51 -3.44 0.84 9.80
CA ILE A 51 -3.13 1.72 10.94
C ILE A 51 -2.87 3.10 10.32
N PRO A 52 -3.70 4.12 10.57
CA PRO A 52 -3.40 5.48 10.14
C PRO A 52 -1.98 5.82 10.58
N PRO A 53 -1.16 6.51 9.76
CA PRO A 53 0.21 6.87 10.15
C PRO A 53 0.27 7.66 11.46
N GLU A 54 -0.84 8.29 11.85
CA GLU A 54 -1.04 8.99 13.13
C GLU A 54 -1.24 8.06 14.35
N GLN A 55 -1.53 6.77 14.13
CA GLN A 55 -1.72 5.74 15.16
C GLN A 55 -0.45 4.94 15.48
N LEU A 56 0.64 5.08 14.71
CA LEU A 56 1.92 4.48 15.10
C LEU A 56 2.49 5.26 16.28
N THR A 57 2.58 4.58 17.41
CA THR A 57 3.15 5.09 18.67
C THR A 57 4.51 4.45 18.94
N GLY A 58 5.23 4.97 19.93
CA GLY A 58 6.48 4.34 20.40
C GLY A 58 6.31 2.96 21.05
N ARG A 59 5.08 2.43 21.13
CA ARG A 59 4.79 1.08 21.64
C ARG A 59 4.63 0.05 20.52
N ASP A 60 4.51 0.49 19.28
CA ASP A 60 4.28 -0.40 18.14
C ASP A 60 5.60 -0.96 17.62
N VAL A 61 5.62 -2.25 17.30
CA VAL A 61 6.78 -2.94 16.73
C VAL A 61 6.45 -3.33 15.29
N ILE A 62 7.30 -2.90 14.35
CA ILE A 62 7.15 -3.23 12.93
C ILE A 62 8.32 -4.13 12.53
N LEU A 63 8.01 -5.35 12.08
CA LEU A 63 8.98 -6.24 11.47
C LEU A 63 9.00 -6.04 9.95
N ILE A 64 10.12 -5.57 9.42
CA ILE A 64 10.38 -5.52 7.99
C ILE A 64 11.41 -6.60 7.66
N THR A 65 11.00 -7.61 6.90
CA THR A 65 11.84 -8.73 6.47
C THR A 65 11.66 -8.97 4.98
N TYR A 66 12.66 -9.59 4.34
CA TYR A 66 12.54 -10.01 2.95
C TYR A 66 11.88 -11.39 2.87
N GLY A 67 11.06 -11.60 1.84
CA GLY A 67 10.28 -12.83 1.65
C GLY A 67 11.12 -14.08 1.41
N ASP A 68 12.37 -13.91 1.01
CA ASP A 68 13.35 -14.95 0.67
C ASP A 68 14.43 -15.15 1.73
N GLN A 69 14.50 -14.30 2.76
CA GLN A 69 15.45 -14.46 3.89
C GLN A 69 15.17 -15.71 4.72
N VAL A 70 13.91 -16.13 4.81
CA VAL A 70 13.48 -17.34 5.52
C VAL A 70 13.24 -18.42 4.48
N ALA A 71 14.21 -19.32 4.33
CA ALA A 71 14.19 -20.37 3.32
C ALA A 71 14.46 -21.74 3.93
N GLU A 72 13.78 -22.75 3.37
CA GLU A 72 13.98 -24.16 3.67
C GLU A 72 14.04 -24.91 2.33
N SER A 73 14.97 -25.87 2.21
CA SER A 73 15.16 -26.60 0.96
C SER A 73 13.90 -27.39 0.60
N GLY A 74 13.43 -27.25 -0.64
CA GLY A 74 12.21 -27.91 -1.12
C GLY A 74 10.90 -27.19 -0.76
N LYS A 75 10.96 -26.01 -0.13
CA LYS A 75 9.78 -25.24 0.26
C LYS A 75 9.76 -23.82 -0.31
N PRO A 76 8.60 -23.33 -0.81
CA PRO A 76 8.47 -21.95 -1.26
C PRO A 76 8.74 -20.95 -0.12
N PRO A 77 9.56 -19.90 -0.33
CA PRO A 77 9.96 -18.99 0.75
C PRO A 77 8.80 -18.31 1.49
N LEU A 78 7.73 -17.92 0.79
CA LEU A 78 6.56 -17.31 1.44
C LEU A 78 5.80 -18.27 2.35
N GLN A 79 5.81 -19.58 2.06
CA GLN A 79 5.23 -20.58 2.95
C GLN A 79 6.09 -20.74 4.20
N THR A 80 7.42 -20.82 4.03
CA THR A 80 8.37 -20.87 5.15
C THR A 80 8.27 -19.63 6.03
N LEU A 81 8.18 -18.44 5.43
CA LEU A 81 7.98 -17.18 6.15
C LEU A 81 6.67 -17.18 6.93
N SER A 82 5.56 -17.60 6.33
CA SER A 82 4.27 -17.66 7.01
C SER A 82 4.34 -18.53 8.26
N GLU A 83 5.00 -19.68 8.19
CA GLU A 83 5.15 -20.57 9.34
C GLU A 83 6.04 -19.98 10.43
N VAL A 84 7.14 -19.32 10.05
CA VAL A 84 8.01 -18.64 11.01
C VAL A 84 7.28 -17.51 11.72
N LEU A 85 6.48 -16.72 10.99
CA LEU A 85 5.69 -15.65 11.59
C LEU A 85 4.65 -16.20 12.58
N GLU A 86 3.91 -17.25 12.21
CA GLU A 86 2.93 -17.87 13.09
C GLU A 86 3.57 -18.55 14.32
N THR A 87 4.77 -19.10 14.16
CA THR A 87 5.46 -19.86 15.23
C THR A 87 6.24 -18.97 16.19
N HIS A 88 6.88 -17.92 15.67
CA HIS A 88 7.88 -17.15 16.41
C HIS A 88 7.54 -15.68 16.62
N ALA A 89 6.79 -15.06 15.69
CA ALA A 89 6.43 -13.64 15.80
C ALA A 89 5.07 -13.43 16.49
N LYS A 90 4.17 -14.41 16.41
CA LYS A 90 2.82 -14.32 16.96
C LYS A 90 2.81 -14.01 18.46
N GLY A 91 2.21 -12.88 18.83
CA GLY A 91 2.11 -12.42 20.23
C GLY A 91 3.38 -11.80 20.80
N VAL A 92 4.44 -11.71 19.98
CA VAL A 92 5.68 -10.98 20.28
C VAL A 92 5.72 -9.67 19.51
N ILE A 93 5.22 -9.68 18.28
CA ILE A 93 5.11 -8.56 17.35
C ILE A 93 3.63 -8.32 17.05
#